data_AF-A0A9D5IHM2-F1
#
_entry.id   AF-A0A9D5IHM2-F1
#
_cell.length_a   1.000
_cell.length_b   1.000
_cell.length_c   1.000
_cell.angle_alpha   90.00
_cell.angle_beta   90.00
_cell.angle_gamma   90.00
#
_symmetry.space_group_name_H-M   'P 1'
#
loop_
_entity.id
_entity.type
_entity.pdbx_description
1 polymer ?
#
loop_
_entity_poly.entity_id
_entity_poly.type
_entity_poly.pdbx_seq_one_letter_code
_entity_poly.pdbx_strand_id
1 'polypeptide(L)'
;MVRKLIILAGIAVAVATAVVGCNNAQPPTEKAAGPNSLAKPPGGEHREKGGSAKSDEDHGHKPGSHGGIIVSLGKESYHVEAVFEKGQKVRLYMLGKEETRVQEVDAQELAGFVTPEGSTDAVAVAFKPDPQAGDAKGKTSLFVAILPEELAGKKVQVTVNNITVGTERFRIAFANEASAHAGEEMPVKKGTDEERALFLTPGGLYTAADIRANGNTVPTVKYKGVRAAHDDNPKAGQKICPISKTLANPKFTWVVGGKIYEFCCIPCIEEFLAKAKEKPDEIKDPSEYIKK
;
A
#
# COMPACT_ATOMS: atom_id res chain seq x y z
N MET A 1 -57.90 -41.41 23.95
CA MET A 1 -56.90 -41.61 22.88
C MET A 1 -55.63 -40.89 23.32
N VAL A 2 -54.76 -41.54 24.11
CA VAL A 2 -53.51 -42.24 23.71
C VAL A 2 -52.44 -41.22 23.25
N ARG A 3 -51.22 -41.06 23.80
CA ARG A 3 -50.41 -41.66 24.89
C ARG A 3 -49.26 -40.64 25.17
N LYS A 4 -49.07 -40.20 26.41
CA LYS A 4 -48.00 -40.57 27.38
C LYS A 4 -46.53 -40.36 26.94
N LEU A 5 -45.87 -39.42 27.63
CA LEU A 5 -44.41 -39.35 27.83
C LEU A 5 -43.86 -40.68 28.40
N ILE A 6 -42.66 -41.06 27.95
CA ILE A 6 -41.78 -42.03 28.62
C ILE A 6 -40.35 -41.45 28.70
N ILE A 7 -39.70 -41.86 29.78
CA ILE A 7 -38.54 -41.36 30.52
C ILE A 7 -37.23 -42.06 30.09
N LEU A 8 -36.10 -41.34 30.24
CA LEU A 8 -34.69 -41.69 30.53
C LEU A 8 -34.09 -43.06 30.14
N ALA A 9 -32.90 -42.99 29.50
CA ALA A 9 -31.63 -43.70 29.80
C ALA A 9 -30.78 -43.66 28.51
N GLY A 10 -29.57 -43.09 28.43
CA GLY A 10 -28.42 -43.30 29.31
C GLY A 10 -27.66 -44.55 28.84
N ILE A 11 -26.62 -44.39 28.01
CA ILE A 11 -25.46 -45.28 27.87
C ILE A 11 -24.32 -44.47 27.23
N ALA A 12 -23.25 -44.29 28.01
CA ALA A 12 -21.94 -43.89 27.56
C ALA A 12 -21.18 -45.13 27.08
N VAL A 13 -20.46 -45.05 25.97
CA VAL A 13 -19.45 -46.03 25.59
C VAL A 13 -18.20 -45.27 25.16
N ALA A 14 -17.21 -45.25 26.05
CA ALA A 14 -15.82 -45.00 25.73
C ALA A 14 -15.19 -46.36 25.35
N VAL A 15 -14.52 -46.42 24.20
CA VAL A 15 -13.59 -47.50 23.88
C VAL A 15 -12.28 -46.88 23.42
N ALA A 16 -11.28 -46.98 24.29
CA ALA A 16 -9.88 -46.84 23.96
C ALA A 16 -9.32 -48.24 23.74
N THR A 17 -8.68 -48.46 22.60
CA THR A 17 -7.75 -49.58 22.40
C THR A 17 -6.50 -49.08 21.68
N ALA A 18 -5.38 -49.21 22.36
CA ALA A 18 -4.03 -49.03 21.84
C ALA A 18 -3.48 -50.38 21.36
N VAL A 19 -2.79 -50.40 20.22
CA VAL A 19 -1.82 -51.48 19.88
C VAL A 19 -0.68 -50.89 19.01
N VAL A 20 0.53 -50.86 19.58
CA VAL A 20 1.86 -51.28 19.06
C VAL A 20 2.03 -51.26 17.53
N GLY A 21 2.99 -50.58 16.87
CA GLY A 21 4.42 -50.39 17.16
C GLY A 21 5.25 -51.31 16.24
N CYS A 22 5.94 -50.77 15.22
CA CYS A 22 7.10 -51.43 14.60
C CYS A 22 8.09 -50.41 14.03
N ASN A 23 9.30 -50.52 14.57
CA ASN A 23 10.53 -49.77 14.36
C ASN A 23 11.30 -50.39 13.19
N ASN A 24 11.94 -49.58 12.33
CA ASN A 24 12.90 -50.08 11.34
C ASN A 24 14.24 -49.36 11.51
N ALA A 25 15.15 -50.04 12.19
CA ALA A 25 16.60 -49.85 12.16
C ALA A 25 17.14 -50.80 11.04
N GLN A 26 18.32 -50.72 10.41
CA GLN A 26 19.59 -50.01 10.58
C GLN A 26 20.49 -50.33 9.32
N PRO A 27 21.84 -50.31 9.36
CA PRO A 27 22.87 -49.36 8.82
C PRO A 27 23.67 -49.99 7.62
N PRO A 28 25.01 -49.84 7.36
CA PRO A 28 26.16 -49.03 7.89
C PRO A 28 26.95 -48.31 6.74
N THR A 29 28.14 -47.69 6.83
CA THR A 29 29.41 -48.05 7.52
C THR A 29 30.49 -46.94 7.44
N GLU A 30 31.30 -46.83 8.51
CA GLU A 30 32.78 -46.60 8.60
C GLU A 30 33.44 -45.26 8.16
N LYS A 31 34.16 -44.46 9.00
CA LYS A 31 35.47 -44.63 9.73
C LYS A 31 36.62 -45.10 8.81
N ALA A 32 37.84 -44.55 8.76
CA ALA A 32 38.70 -43.84 9.73
C ALA A 32 39.81 -42.98 9.03
N ALA A 33 40.84 -42.60 9.79
CA ALA A 33 41.66 -41.37 9.69
C ALA A 33 43.08 -41.47 9.07
N GLY A 34 43.57 -40.32 8.53
CA GLY A 34 44.93 -39.70 8.58
C GLY A 34 46.16 -40.41 7.95
N PRO A 35 47.33 -39.73 7.74
CA PRO A 35 47.74 -38.37 8.16
C PRO A 35 48.52 -37.48 7.13
N ASN A 36 48.76 -36.22 7.51
CA ASN A 36 49.85 -35.25 7.19
C ASN A 36 50.29 -34.95 5.73
N SER A 37 50.23 -33.67 5.32
CA SER A 37 51.40 -32.77 5.41
C SER A 37 51.04 -31.30 5.12
N LEU A 38 51.92 -30.42 5.59
CA LEU A 38 51.86 -28.97 5.76
C LEU A 38 51.75 -28.15 4.46
N ALA A 39 50.94 -27.08 4.48
CA ALA A 39 51.36 -25.69 4.24
C ALA A 39 50.15 -24.72 4.26
N LYS A 40 50.32 -23.56 4.89
CA LYS A 40 49.42 -22.39 4.97
C LYS A 40 50.27 -21.16 4.54
N PRO A 41 49.70 -19.96 4.29
CA PRO A 41 48.93 -19.42 3.13
C PRO A 41 49.62 -18.10 2.63
N PRO A 42 48.98 -17.03 2.07
CA PRO A 42 47.57 -16.78 1.73
C PRO A 42 47.24 -16.02 0.42
N GLY A 43 45.92 -16.02 0.11
CA GLY A 43 45.20 -15.00 -0.65
C GLY A 43 44.78 -15.49 -2.04
N GLY A 44 43.51 -15.64 -2.40
CA GLY A 44 42.23 -15.36 -1.75
C GLY A 44 41.21 -15.15 -2.85
N GLU A 45 40.43 -16.17 -3.22
CA GLU A 45 39.27 -16.02 -4.11
C GLU A 45 38.09 -16.90 -3.67
N HIS A 46 36.92 -16.24 -3.65
CA HIS A 46 35.54 -16.72 -3.78
C HIS A 46 35.00 -17.88 -2.93
N ARG A 47 33.94 -17.59 -2.16
CA ARG A 47 32.67 -18.35 -2.30
C ARG A 47 31.44 -17.64 -1.74
N GLU A 48 30.36 -17.77 -2.50
CA GLU A 48 28.96 -17.53 -2.13
C GLU A 48 28.50 -18.31 -0.89
N LYS A 49 27.55 -17.72 -0.13
CA LYS A 49 26.21 -18.27 0.12
C LYS A 49 25.35 -17.36 1.01
N GLY A 50 24.18 -17.00 0.50
CA GLY A 50 22.87 -17.20 1.14
C GLY A 50 22.48 -16.34 2.35
N GLY A 51 21.25 -15.80 2.30
CA GLY A 51 20.47 -15.49 3.50
C GLY A 51 19.69 -14.19 3.46
N SER A 52 18.43 -14.30 3.03
CA SER A 52 17.40 -13.28 2.98
C SER A 52 17.20 -12.48 4.28
N ALA A 53 16.93 -11.18 4.14
CA ALA A 53 16.01 -10.45 5.01
C ALA A 53 15.38 -9.29 4.23
N LYS A 54 14.06 -9.39 4.04
CA LYS A 54 13.17 -8.38 3.43
C LYS A 54 13.08 -7.15 4.33
N SER A 55 12.96 -5.95 3.76
CA SER A 55 12.08 -4.91 4.31
C SER A 55 11.79 -3.79 3.29
N ASP A 56 10.49 -3.64 3.08
CA ASP A 56 9.68 -2.51 2.63
C ASP A 56 10.00 -1.84 1.30
N GLU A 57 9.22 -2.25 0.31
CA GLU A 57 9.21 -1.79 -1.06
C GLU A 57 8.26 -0.62 -1.30
N ASP A 58 8.73 0.18 -2.23
CA ASP A 58 8.28 1.46 -2.74
C ASP A 58 6.85 1.36 -3.28
N HIS A 59 5.91 2.17 -2.79
CA HIS A 59 4.57 2.27 -3.39
C HIS A 59 4.60 3.28 -4.56
N GLY A 60 5.50 3.05 -5.51
CA GLY A 60 5.21 3.38 -6.89
C GLY A 60 4.36 2.25 -7.42
N HIS A 61 3.14 2.53 -7.91
CA HIS A 61 2.24 1.52 -8.47
C HIS A 61 3.00 0.68 -9.49
N LYS A 62 3.42 -0.52 -9.08
CA LYS A 62 3.98 -1.51 -10.00
C LYS A 62 2.84 -1.91 -10.95
N PRO A 63 3.12 -2.13 -12.24
CA PRO A 63 2.16 -2.79 -13.11
C PRO A 63 1.70 -4.08 -12.41
N GLY A 64 0.39 -4.26 -12.28
CA GLY A 64 -0.15 -5.47 -11.68
C GLY A 64 0.17 -6.72 -12.52
N SER A 65 -0.19 -7.89 -12.02
CA SER A 65 0.17 -9.17 -12.68
C SER A 65 -0.43 -9.31 -14.08
N HIS A 66 -1.49 -8.55 -14.37
CA HIS A 66 -2.16 -8.49 -15.66
C HIS A 66 -1.75 -7.25 -16.47
N GLY A 67 -0.74 -6.50 -16.00
CA GLY A 67 -0.31 -5.23 -16.58
C GLY A 67 -1.28 -4.07 -16.30
N GLY A 68 -2.18 -4.24 -15.32
CA GLY A 68 -3.18 -3.25 -14.94
C GLY A 68 -2.72 -2.27 -13.87
N ILE A 69 -3.62 -1.37 -13.50
CA ILE A 69 -3.46 -0.36 -12.46
C ILE A 69 -3.98 -0.90 -11.14
N ILE A 70 -3.15 -0.93 -10.11
CA ILE A 70 -3.55 -1.39 -8.76
C ILE A 70 -4.08 -0.21 -7.93
N VAL A 71 -5.28 -0.38 -7.38
CA VAL A 71 -5.97 0.55 -6.48
C VAL A 71 -6.20 -0.11 -5.12
N SER A 72 -5.70 0.49 -4.04
CA SER A 72 -5.84 -0.03 -2.67
C SER A 72 -7.17 0.33 -2.03
N LEU A 73 -7.75 -0.59 -1.25
CA LEU A 73 -9.00 -0.43 -0.49
C LEU A 73 -8.78 -0.79 0.99
N GLY A 74 -9.54 -0.14 1.87
CA GLY A 74 -9.60 -0.53 3.28
C GLY A 74 -8.25 -0.51 3.99
N LYS A 75 -7.44 0.55 3.79
CA LYS A 75 -6.07 0.68 4.34
C LYS A 75 -5.15 -0.49 3.92
N GLU A 76 -5.06 -0.74 2.61
CA GLU A 76 -4.26 -1.83 2.02
C GLU A 76 -4.74 -3.25 2.36
N SER A 77 -5.95 -3.41 2.89
CA SER A 77 -6.49 -4.75 3.22
C SER A 77 -6.91 -5.51 1.96
N TYR A 78 -7.28 -4.78 0.91
CA TYR A 78 -7.67 -5.31 -0.39
C TYR A 78 -7.11 -4.42 -1.49
N HIS A 79 -6.96 -4.98 -2.68
CA HIS A 79 -6.55 -4.25 -3.87
C HIS A 79 -7.47 -4.61 -5.04
N VAL A 80 -7.54 -3.71 -6.02
CA VAL A 80 -8.23 -3.93 -7.29
C VAL A 80 -7.24 -3.64 -8.40
N GLU A 81 -7.00 -4.60 -9.28
CA GLU A 81 -6.25 -4.37 -10.51
C GLU A 81 -7.21 -4.08 -11.67
N ALA A 82 -7.16 -2.85 -12.18
CA ALA A 82 -7.92 -2.41 -13.34
C ALA A 82 -7.12 -2.63 -14.63
N VAL A 83 -7.67 -3.40 -15.57
CA VAL A 83 -7.05 -3.71 -16.86
C VAL A 83 -7.94 -3.23 -18.00
N PHE A 84 -7.39 -2.40 -18.87
CA PHE A 84 -8.05 -1.97 -20.10
C PHE A 84 -7.58 -2.85 -21.26
N GLU A 85 -8.49 -3.63 -21.85
CA GLU A 85 -8.18 -4.46 -23.01
C GLU A 85 -8.32 -3.68 -24.32
N LYS A 86 -7.59 -4.14 -25.34
CA LYS A 86 -7.88 -3.77 -26.73
C LYS A 86 -9.29 -4.29 -27.07
N GLY A 87 -10.23 -3.39 -27.36
CA GLY A 87 -11.62 -3.75 -27.69
C GLY A 87 -12.65 -3.41 -26.61
N GLN A 88 -12.52 -2.26 -25.95
CA GLN A 88 -13.52 -1.64 -25.06
C GLN A 88 -13.72 -2.30 -23.70
N LYS A 89 -13.12 -3.46 -23.44
CA LYS A 89 -13.32 -4.18 -22.19
C LYS A 89 -12.46 -3.61 -21.07
N VAL A 90 -13.07 -3.43 -19.91
CA VAL A 90 -12.39 -3.10 -18.65
C VAL A 90 -12.61 -4.23 -17.67
N ARG A 91 -11.53 -4.72 -17.07
CA ARG A 91 -11.56 -5.76 -16.04
C ARG A 91 -11.13 -5.19 -14.71
N LEU A 92 -11.80 -5.61 -13.64
CA LEU A 92 -11.42 -5.34 -12.26
C LEU A 92 -11.14 -6.67 -11.57
N TYR A 93 -9.86 -6.98 -11.36
CA TYR A 93 -9.46 -8.15 -10.60
C TYR A 93 -9.41 -7.80 -9.12
N MET A 94 -10.12 -8.57 -8.31
CA MET A 94 -10.14 -8.42 -6.86
C MET A 94 -8.96 -9.17 -6.25
N LEU A 95 -8.17 -8.45 -5.45
CA LEU A 95 -6.93 -8.91 -4.86
C LEU A 95 -6.96 -8.68 -3.35
N GLY A 96 -6.25 -9.53 -2.61
CA GLY A 96 -6.14 -9.42 -1.16
C GLY A 96 -5.13 -8.35 -0.75
N LYS A 97 -4.80 -8.33 0.55
CA LYS A 97 -3.69 -7.52 1.08
C LYS A 97 -2.37 -7.76 0.34
N GLU A 98 -2.12 -9.00 -0.06
CA GLU A 98 -1.03 -9.34 -0.96
C GLU A 98 -1.54 -9.24 -2.40
N GLU A 99 -1.02 -8.31 -3.20
CA GLU A 99 -1.47 -8.03 -4.58
C GLU A 99 -1.38 -9.24 -5.53
N THR A 100 -0.65 -10.28 -5.16
CA THR A 100 -0.54 -11.53 -5.93
C THR A 100 -1.60 -12.58 -5.55
N ARG A 101 -2.38 -12.32 -4.50
CA ARG A 101 -3.42 -13.24 -4.03
C ARG A 101 -4.78 -12.78 -4.52
N VAL A 102 -5.43 -13.63 -5.31
CA VAL A 102 -6.82 -13.45 -5.72
C VAL A 102 -7.72 -13.40 -4.49
N GLN A 103 -8.62 -12.43 -4.45
CA GLN A 103 -9.62 -12.26 -3.40
C GLN A 103 -11.02 -12.34 -4.01
N GLU A 104 -11.74 -13.42 -3.75
CA GLU A 104 -13.14 -13.49 -4.13
C GLU A 104 -14.02 -12.60 -3.23
N VAL A 105 -15.07 -12.02 -3.80
CA VAL A 105 -16.08 -11.19 -3.13
C VAL A 105 -17.47 -11.64 -3.53
N ASP A 106 -18.51 -11.20 -2.82
CA ASP A 106 -19.88 -11.48 -3.24
C ASP A 106 -20.16 -10.95 -4.64
N ALA A 107 -20.74 -11.81 -5.48
CA ALA A 107 -21.16 -11.43 -6.82
C ALA A 107 -22.22 -10.33 -6.73
N GLN A 108 -21.90 -9.19 -7.31
CA GLN A 108 -22.72 -7.98 -7.29
C GLN A 108 -22.52 -7.20 -8.59
N GLU A 109 -23.51 -6.43 -9.01
CA GLU A 109 -23.34 -5.51 -10.13
C GLU A 109 -22.83 -4.16 -9.61
N LEU A 110 -21.76 -3.64 -10.20
CA LEU A 110 -21.19 -2.36 -9.79
C LEU A 110 -21.57 -1.27 -10.80
N ALA A 111 -22.11 -0.16 -10.29
CA ALA A 111 -22.35 1.04 -11.08
C ALA A 111 -21.05 1.85 -11.20
N GLY A 112 -20.51 1.91 -12.41
CA GLY A 112 -19.37 2.73 -12.80
C GLY A 112 -19.79 3.99 -13.56
N PHE A 113 -18.95 5.01 -13.49
CA PHE A 113 -19.09 6.27 -14.23
C PHE A 113 -17.78 6.53 -14.95
N VAL A 114 -17.84 6.68 -16.27
CA VAL A 114 -16.69 6.92 -17.14
C VAL A 114 -16.74 8.36 -17.62
N THR A 115 -15.74 9.13 -17.25
CA THR A 115 -15.59 10.55 -17.61
C THR A 115 -14.42 10.67 -18.59
N PRO A 116 -14.64 11.17 -19.82
CA PRO A 116 -13.55 11.52 -20.73
C PRO A 116 -12.66 12.61 -20.14
N GLU A 117 -11.36 12.57 -20.43
CA GLU A 117 -10.46 13.65 -20.03
C GLU A 117 -10.93 15.00 -20.60
N GLY A 118 -10.89 16.04 -19.75
CA GLY A 118 -11.34 17.40 -20.10
C GLY A 118 -12.86 17.61 -20.11
N SER A 119 -13.65 16.57 -19.78
CA SER A 119 -15.11 16.65 -19.67
C SER A 119 -15.58 16.63 -18.21
N THR A 120 -16.73 17.22 -17.94
CA THR A 120 -17.49 17.03 -16.68
C THR A 120 -18.59 15.98 -16.81
N ASP A 121 -18.90 15.56 -18.03
CA ASP A 121 -19.97 14.61 -18.31
C ASP A 121 -19.47 13.17 -18.13
N ALA A 122 -20.21 12.40 -17.35
CA ALA A 122 -19.91 11.00 -17.07
C ALA A 122 -20.95 10.09 -17.72
N VAL A 123 -20.48 9.02 -18.36
CA VAL A 123 -21.33 7.96 -18.91
C VAL A 123 -21.40 6.80 -17.92
N ALA A 124 -22.60 6.37 -17.56
CA ALA A 124 -22.79 5.23 -16.67
C ALA A 124 -22.45 3.92 -17.40
N VAL A 125 -21.71 3.04 -16.73
CA VAL A 125 -21.39 1.69 -17.19
C VAL A 125 -21.63 0.68 -16.07
N ALA A 126 -22.06 -0.53 -16.43
CA ALA A 126 -22.24 -1.61 -15.48
C ALA A 126 -21.05 -2.57 -15.52
N PHE A 127 -20.39 -2.77 -14.38
CA PHE A 127 -19.43 -3.84 -14.19
C PHE A 127 -20.16 -5.06 -13.65
N LYS A 128 -20.18 -6.13 -14.44
CA LYS A 128 -20.84 -7.38 -14.11
C LYS A 128 -19.83 -8.39 -13.54
N PRO A 129 -20.23 -9.21 -12.57
CA PRO A 129 -19.38 -10.27 -12.06
C PRO A 129 -19.11 -11.28 -13.20
N ASP A 130 -17.84 -11.68 -13.35
CA ASP A 130 -17.37 -12.70 -14.30
C ASP A 130 -16.55 -13.74 -13.51
N PRO A 131 -17.22 -14.64 -12.74
CA PRO A 131 -16.55 -15.57 -11.85
C PRO A 131 -15.48 -16.41 -12.57
N GLN A 132 -14.31 -16.51 -11.94
CA GLN A 132 -13.17 -17.26 -12.45
C GLN A 132 -13.16 -18.69 -11.93
N ALA A 133 -12.37 -19.55 -12.58
CA ALA A 133 -12.11 -20.89 -12.07
C ALA A 133 -11.44 -20.82 -10.69
N GLY A 134 -12.10 -21.40 -9.68
CA GLY A 134 -11.66 -21.36 -8.29
C GLY A 134 -12.51 -20.46 -7.39
N ASP A 135 -13.32 -19.56 -7.96
CA ASP A 135 -14.28 -18.79 -7.18
C ASP A 135 -15.39 -19.70 -6.62
N ALA A 136 -15.76 -19.48 -5.37
CA ALA A 136 -16.85 -20.17 -4.72
C ALA A 136 -18.20 -19.78 -5.35
N LYS A 137 -19.21 -20.66 -5.18
CA LYS A 137 -20.56 -20.41 -5.70
C LYS A 137 -21.13 -19.11 -5.14
N GLY A 138 -21.54 -18.20 -6.03
CA GLY A 138 -22.10 -16.89 -5.66
C GLY A 138 -21.04 -15.83 -5.35
N LYS A 139 -19.76 -16.17 -5.49
CA LYS A 139 -18.64 -15.23 -5.40
C LYS A 139 -18.07 -14.93 -6.79
N THR A 140 -17.27 -13.88 -6.87
CA THR A 140 -16.47 -13.54 -8.03
C THR A 140 -15.17 -12.88 -7.59
N SER A 141 -14.10 -13.11 -8.33
CA SER A 141 -12.84 -12.38 -8.20
C SER A 141 -12.60 -11.41 -9.36
N LEU A 142 -13.54 -11.29 -10.29
CA LEU A 142 -13.39 -10.47 -11.49
C LEU A 142 -14.70 -9.78 -11.85
N PHE A 143 -14.63 -8.49 -12.13
CA PHE A 143 -15.74 -7.76 -12.75
C PHE A 143 -15.35 -7.27 -14.14
N VAL A 144 -16.31 -7.27 -15.05
CA VAL A 144 -16.12 -6.87 -16.44
C VAL A 144 -17.15 -5.81 -16.84
N ALA A 145 -16.67 -4.74 -17.46
CA ALA A 145 -17.50 -3.76 -18.15
C ALA A 145 -17.06 -3.63 -19.61
N ILE A 146 -17.99 -3.15 -20.44
CA ILE A 146 -17.72 -2.72 -21.82
C ILE A 146 -17.90 -1.21 -21.84
N LEU A 147 -16.85 -0.50 -22.24
CA LEU A 147 -16.91 0.94 -22.48
C LEU A 147 -17.79 1.20 -23.72
N PRO A 148 -18.53 2.33 -23.74
CA PRO A 148 -19.15 2.82 -24.96
C PRO A 148 -18.12 3.00 -26.07
N GLU A 149 -18.55 2.79 -27.33
CA GLU A 149 -17.67 2.88 -28.50
C GLU A 149 -17.04 4.27 -28.63
N GLU A 150 -17.80 5.30 -28.28
CA GLU A 150 -17.31 6.67 -28.26
C GLU A 150 -16.21 6.93 -27.22
N LEU A 151 -16.01 6.04 -26.24
CA LEU A 151 -14.97 6.13 -25.21
C LEU A 151 -13.82 5.14 -25.44
N ALA A 152 -13.97 4.23 -26.40
CA ALA A 152 -12.98 3.24 -26.77
C ALA A 152 -11.65 3.90 -27.17
N GLY A 153 -10.57 3.55 -26.47
CA GLY A 153 -9.24 4.07 -26.76
C GLY A 153 -9.04 5.56 -26.44
N LYS A 154 -10.02 6.24 -25.86
CA LYS A 154 -9.86 7.60 -25.34
C LYS A 154 -9.31 7.58 -23.92
N LYS A 155 -8.69 8.67 -23.50
CA LYS A 155 -8.31 8.91 -22.11
C LYS A 155 -9.57 9.10 -21.27
N VAL A 156 -9.75 8.23 -20.28
CA VAL A 156 -10.94 8.22 -19.43
C VAL A 156 -10.56 8.01 -17.96
N GLN A 157 -11.32 8.65 -17.07
CA GLN A 157 -11.36 8.34 -15.65
C GLN A 157 -12.62 7.53 -15.36
N VAL A 158 -12.47 6.43 -14.65
CA VAL A 158 -13.57 5.58 -14.20
C VAL A 158 -13.72 5.73 -12.70
N THR A 159 -14.95 5.91 -12.22
CA THR A 159 -15.29 5.88 -10.80
C THR A 159 -16.35 4.82 -10.54
N VAL A 160 -16.15 3.96 -9.54
CA VAL A 160 -17.17 3.04 -9.03
C VAL A 160 -17.50 3.44 -7.61
N ASN A 161 -18.75 3.83 -7.36
CA ASN A 161 -19.14 4.46 -6.10
C ASN A 161 -19.41 3.49 -4.96
N ASN A 162 -19.67 2.22 -5.28
CA ASN A 162 -20.04 1.23 -4.29
C ASN A 162 -19.58 -0.15 -4.73
N ILE A 163 -18.42 -0.58 -4.22
CA ILE A 163 -18.00 -1.98 -4.23
C ILE A 163 -18.05 -2.51 -2.80
N THR A 164 -18.76 -3.62 -2.61
CA THR A 164 -18.89 -4.26 -1.30
C THR A 164 -17.87 -5.39 -1.18
N VAL A 165 -17.03 -5.36 -0.15
CA VAL A 165 -16.09 -6.44 0.20
C VAL A 165 -16.37 -6.84 1.64
N GLY A 166 -16.89 -8.06 1.84
CA GLY A 166 -17.42 -8.46 3.15
C GLY A 166 -18.59 -7.55 3.57
N THR A 167 -18.46 -6.88 4.71
CA THR A 167 -19.47 -5.93 5.22
C THR A 167 -19.15 -4.47 4.89
N GLU A 168 -18.01 -4.21 4.26
CA GLU A 168 -17.53 -2.85 4.00
C GLU A 168 -17.85 -2.42 2.57
N ARG A 169 -17.98 -1.11 2.37
CA ARG A 169 -18.25 -0.48 1.07
C ARG A 169 -17.15 0.50 0.73
N PHE A 170 -16.64 0.41 -0.48
CA PHE A 170 -15.56 1.25 -0.97
C PHE A 170 -15.98 1.99 -2.23
N ARG A 171 -15.30 3.11 -2.46
CA ARG A 171 -15.31 3.85 -3.73
C ARG A 171 -13.93 3.74 -4.34
N ILE A 172 -13.88 3.47 -5.64
CA ILE A 172 -12.63 3.40 -6.41
C ILE A 172 -12.67 4.38 -7.56
N ALA A 173 -11.51 4.93 -7.90
CA ALA A 173 -11.30 5.71 -9.11
C ALA A 173 -9.96 5.33 -9.75
N PHE A 174 -9.93 5.19 -11.06
CA PHE A 174 -8.74 4.83 -11.85
C PHE A 174 -8.87 5.39 -13.28
N ALA A 175 -7.76 5.52 -14.01
CA ALA A 175 -7.74 6.02 -15.38
C ALA A 175 -6.95 5.08 -16.30
N ASN A 176 -7.29 5.00 -17.59
CA ASN A 176 -6.74 4.00 -18.53
C ASN A 176 -5.38 4.34 -19.12
N GLU A 177 -5.01 5.61 -19.08
CA GLU A 177 -3.63 5.97 -18.98
C GLU A 177 -3.35 6.21 -17.50
N ALA A 178 -2.14 5.85 -17.04
CA ALA A 178 -1.64 6.52 -15.86
C ALA A 178 -1.91 8.00 -16.10
N SER A 179 -2.65 8.68 -15.22
CA SER A 179 -2.43 10.11 -15.07
C SER A 179 -0.93 10.27 -15.15
N ALA A 180 -0.43 11.04 -16.11
CA ALA A 180 0.99 11.31 -16.19
C ALA A 180 1.41 12.00 -14.88
N HIS A 181 1.72 11.18 -13.89
CA HIS A 181 2.78 11.42 -12.95
C HIS A 181 4.09 10.85 -13.52
N ALA A 182 4.05 10.23 -14.71
CA ALA A 182 5.21 9.87 -15.50
C ALA A 182 4.89 10.05 -17.00
N GLY A 183 5.64 10.89 -17.72
CA GLY A 183 5.73 10.74 -19.18
C GLY A 183 5.95 11.98 -20.02
N GLU A 184 5.09 12.99 -19.94
CA GLU A 184 5.32 14.24 -20.67
C GLU A 184 6.14 15.19 -19.78
N GLU A 185 7.02 15.99 -20.39
CA GLU A 185 7.59 17.18 -19.75
C GLU A 185 6.45 18.11 -19.38
N MET A 186 5.83 17.81 -18.24
CA MET A 186 4.99 18.73 -17.51
C MET A 186 5.82 19.99 -17.32
N PRO A 187 5.26 21.18 -17.59
CA PRO A 187 5.92 22.42 -17.19
C PRO A 187 6.23 22.26 -15.71
N VAL A 188 7.53 22.22 -15.38
CA VAL A 188 8.14 22.04 -14.05
C VAL A 188 7.07 21.93 -12.97
N LYS A 189 6.66 20.70 -12.56
CA LYS A 189 5.52 20.44 -11.64
C LYS A 189 5.48 21.53 -10.59
N LYS A 190 4.71 22.56 -10.87
CA LYS A 190 4.53 23.67 -9.97
C LYS A 190 3.62 23.04 -8.91
N GLY A 191 3.96 23.14 -7.63
CA GLY A 191 3.01 22.73 -6.58
C GLY A 191 1.63 23.27 -6.89
N THR A 192 0.58 22.57 -6.46
CA THR A 192 -0.79 23.05 -6.70
C THR A 192 -0.93 24.48 -6.20
N ASP A 193 -1.89 25.25 -6.70
CA ASP A 193 -2.03 26.65 -6.29
C ASP A 193 -2.24 26.78 -4.78
N GLU A 194 -2.86 25.77 -4.15
CA GLU A 194 -3.02 25.65 -2.71
C GLU A 194 -1.70 25.33 -1.99
N GLU A 195 -0.90 24.38 -2.50
CA GLU A 195 0.43 24.08 -1.97
C GLU A 195 1.32 25.33 -2.09
N ARG A 196 1.28 26.03 -3.21
CA ARG A 196 2.02 27.28 -3.41
C ARG A 196 1.55 28.37 -2.46
N ALA A 197 0.25 28.54 -2.27
CA ALA A 197 -0.28 29.49 -1.31
C ALA A 197 0.21 29.17 0.12
N LEU A 198 0.21 27.88 0.49
CA LEU A 198 0.68 27.42 1.80
C LEU A 198 2.20 27.60 1.99
N PHE A 199 3.02 27.34 0.97
CA PHE A 199 4.49 27.32 1.12
C PHE A 199 5.21 28.57 0.62
N LEU A 200 4.57 29.41 -0.20
CA LEU A 200 5.17 30.61 -0.79
C LEU A 200 4.55 31.91 -0.28
N THR A 201 3.63 31.83 0.68
CA THR A 201 3.07 33.00 1.38
C THR A 201 3.47 32.96 2.85
N PRO A 202 4.02 34.04 3.43
CA PRO A 202 4.26 34.13 4.87
C PRO A 202 2.96 34.04 5.70
N GLY A 203 3.06 33.60 6.95
CA GLY A 203 1.97 33.61 7.94
C GLY A 203 2.41 33.01 9.27
N GLY A 204 1.86 33.50 10.39
CA GLY A 204 2.22 33.04 11.74
C GLY A 204 3.74 32.99 11.97
N LEU A 205 4.26 31.83 12.38
CA LEU A 205 5.71 31.60 12.54
C LEU A 205 6.49 31.43 11.22
N TYR A 206 5.81 31.25 10.09
CA TYR A 206 6.44 31.05 8.80
C TYR A 206 6.67 32.36 8.07
N THR A 207 7.93 32.77 7.96
CA THR A 207 8.32 34.08 7.45
C THR A 207 8.81 34.05 6.01
N ALA A 208 8.93 35.21 5.38
CA ALA A 208 9.59 35.32 4.08
C ALA A 208 11.06 34.86 4.10
N ALA A 209 11.73 34.95 5.26
CA ALA A 209 13.08 34.41 5.43
C ALA A 209 13.09 32.88 5.38
N ASP A 210 12.09 32.23 5.98
CA ASP A 210 11.94 30.78 5.94
C ASP A 210 11.64 30.28 4.52
N ILE A 211 10.80 30.98 3.76
CA ILE A 211 10.52 30.65 2.35
C ILE A 211 11.82 30.66 1.54
N ARG A 212 12.64 31.71 1.71
CA ARG A 212 13.97 31.79 1.07
C ARG A 212 14.91 30.70 1.54
N ALA A 213 14.95 30.41 2.85
CA ALA A 213 15.78 29.36 3.42
C ALA A 213 15.40 27.96 2.91
N ASN A 214 14.12 27.77 2.56
CA ASN A 214 13.64 26.55 1.92
C ASN A 214 13.86 26.51 0.40
N GLY A 215 14.36 27.59 -0.21
CA GLY A 215 14.69 27.65 -1.64
C GLY A 215 13.57 28.19 -2.53
N ASN A 216 12.61 28.96 -1.97
CA ASN A 216 11.44 29.48 -2.71
C ASN A 216 10.70 28.37 -3.47
N THR A 217 10.56 27.22 -2.83
CA THR A 217 10.01 26.00 -3.43
C THR A 217 8.89 25.44 -2.56
N VAL A 218 8.26 24.39 -3.05
CA VAL A 218 7.24 23.61 -2.36
C VAL A 218 7.77 22.19 -2.08
N PRO A 219 7.27 21.46 -1.07
CA PRO A 219 7.73 20.12 -0.76
C PRO A 219 7.66 19.13 -1.93
N THR A 220 6.58 19.15 -2.74
CA THR A 220 6.44 18.23 -3.89
C THR A 220 7.54 18.39 -4.93
N VAL A 221 8.13 19.59 -5.03
CA VAL A 221 9.29 19.87 -5.89
C VAL A 221 10.59 19.52 -5.16
N LYS A 222 10.76 19.97 -3.92
CA LYS A 222 12.02 19.80 -3.15
C LYS A 222 12.36 18.33 -2.90
N TYR A 223 11.35 17.48 -2.68
CA TYR A 223 11.53 16.08 -2.31
C TYR A 223 11.07 15.10 -3.37
N LYS A 224 11.02 15.53 -4.64
CA LYS A 224 10.67 14.65 -5.75
C LYS A 224 11.55 13.38 -5.74
N GLY A 225 10.91 12.21 -5.71
CA GLY A 225 11.60 10.91 -5.68
C GLY A 225 12.22 10.53 -4.33
N VAL A 226 12.00 11.32 -3.27
CA VAL A 226 12.42 10.96 -1.91
C VAL A 226 11.32 10.15 -1.26
N ARG A 227 11.66 8.96 -0.77
CA ARG A 227 10.71 8.05 -0.15
C ARG A 227 10.44 8.42 1.32
N ALA A 228 9.17 8.50 1.67
CA ALA A 228 8.69 8.63 3.04
C ALA A 228 9.02 7.39 3.88
N ALA A 229 9.22 7.56 5.18
CA ALA A 229 9.46 6.47 6.12
C ALA A 229 8.58 6.67 7.36
N HIS A 230 7.73 5.70 7.68
CA HIS A 230 6.72 5.81 8.74
C HIS A 230 6.93 4.78 9.86
N ASP A 231 8.16 4.69 10.37
CA ASP A 231 8.48 3.80 11.49
C ASP A 231 7.84 4.33 12.79
N ASP A 232 6.84 3.62 13.28
CA ASP A 232 6.07 3.94 14.49
C ASP A 232 6.77 3.54 15.79
N ASN A 233 7.99 2.98 15.70
CA ASN A 233 8.78 2.52 16.84
C ASN A 233 10.11 3.29 17.00
N PRO A 234 10.09 4.65 17.12
CA PRO A 234 11.30 5.40 17.41
C PRO A 234 11.86 5.03 18.78
N LYS A 235 13.18 4.89 18.85
CA LYS A 235 13.94 4.63 20.08
C LYS A 235 14.20 5.93 20.84
N ALA A 236 14.38 5.84 22.15
CA ALA A 236 14.74 6.96 23.00
C ALA A 236 15.99 7.70 22.44
N GLY A 237 15.93 9.02 22.41
CA GLY A 237 16.96 9.90 21.84
C GLY A 237 16.82 10.13 20.32
N GLN A 238 15.95 9.41 19.60
CA GLN A 238 15.75 9.66 18.18
C GLN A 238 14.77 10.81 17.92
N LYS A 239 15.02 11.56 16.83
CA LYS A 239 14.11 12.60 16.37
C LYS A 239 12.81 12.00 15.86
N ILE A 240 11.70 12.60 16.24
CA ILE A 240 10.36 12.16 15.83
C ILE A 240 9.69 13.24 15.00
N CYS A 241 8.84 12.81 14.08
CA CYS A 241 8.02 13.71 13.28
C CYS A 241 7.11 14.55 14.20
N PRO A 242 7.10 15.88 14.06
CA PRO A 242 6.27 16.76 14.89
C PRO A 242 4.77 16.46 14.84
N ILE A 243 4.28 15.91 13.73
CA ILE A 243 2.88 15.57 13.47
C ILE A 243 2.57 14.15 13.95
N SER A 244 3.13 13.14 13.29
CA SER A 244 2.75 11.73 13.51
C SER A 244 3.40 11.08 14.73
N LYS A 245 4.46 11.70 15.30
CA LYS A 245 5.31 11.12 16.36
C LYS A 245 6.07 9.84 15.98
N THR A 246 6.03 9.44 14.71
CA THR A 246 6.87 8.37 14.14
C THR A 246 8.33 8.84 14.02
N LEU A 247 9.26 7.94 13.73
CA LEU A 247 10.65 8.29 13.44
C LEU A 247 10.72 9.34 12.32
N ALA A 248 11.45 10.43 12.56
CA ALA A 248 11.68 11.43 11.53
C ALA A 248 12.68 10.92 10.48
N ASN A 249 12.48 11.33 9.22
CA ASN A 249 13.42 11.05 8.16
C ASN A 249 14.26 12.32 7.91
N PRO A 250 15.59 12.26 8.09
CA PRO A 250 16.46 13.43 7.98
C PRO A 250 16.54 14.00 6.55
N LYS A 251 15.95 13.33 5.55
CA LYS A 251 15.79 13.87 4.20
C LYS A 251 14.63 14.85 4.07
N PHE A 252 13.59 14.76 4.91
CA PHE A 252 12.47 15.68 4.89
C PHE A 252 12.67 16.78 5.92
N THR A 253 13.34 17.86 5.51
CA THR A 253 13.67 19.00 6.39
C THR A 253 13.11 20.33 5.93
N TRP A 254 12.30 20.97 6.78
CA TRP A 254 11.70 22.27 6.46
C TRP A 254 12.06 23.31 7.51
N VAL A 255 12.40 24.52 7.04
CA VAL A 255 12.68 25.67 7.91
C VAL A 255 11.36 26.36 8.26
N VAL A 256 11.11 26.58 9.55
CA VAL A 256 9.96 27.33 10.07
C VAL A 256 10.44 28.17 11.26
N GLY A 257 10.16 29.48 11.29
CA GLY A 257 10.60 30.35 12.38
C GLY A 257 12.12 30.38 12.57
N GLY A 258 12.88 30.27 11.47
CA GLY A 258 14.34 30.22 11.47
C GLY A 258 14.95 28.90 11.95
N LYS A 259 14.14 27.87 12.23
CA LYS A 259 14.59 26.59 12.77
C LYS A 259 14.30 25.44 11.81
N ILE A 260 15.21 24.45 11.76
CA ILE A 260 15.07 23.27 10.91
C ILE A 260 14.28 22.20 11.66
N TYR A 261 13.18 21.76 11.07
CA TYR A 261 12.37 20.64 11.53
C TYR A 261 12.56 19.44 10.61
N GLU A 262 12.48 18.23 11.17
CA GLU A 262 12.57 16.96 10.42
C GLU A 262 11.23 16.22 10.47
N PHE A 263 10.83 15.64 9.34
CA PHE A 263 9.51 15.03 9.16
C PHE A 263 9.63 13.61 8.61
N CYS A 264 8.59 12.81 8.73
CA CYS A 264 8.56 11.47 8.12
C CYS A 264 8.17 11.48 6.63
N CYS A 265 7.42 12.51 6.19
CA CYS A 265 6.85 12.61 4.85
C CYS A 265 6.38 14.05 4.50
N ILE A 266 6.07 14.29 3.23
CA ILE A 266 5.55 15.58 2.73
C ILE A 266 4.27 16.02 3.44
N PRO A 267 3.20 15.19 3.59
CA PRO A 267 1.97 15.61 4.25
C PRO A 267 2.17 16.15 5.67
N CYS A 268 3.13 15.60 6.42
CA CYS A 268 3.47 16.10 7.75
C CYS A 268 4.11 17.50 7.72
N ILE A 269 4.81 17.87 6.64
CA ILE A 269 5.32 19.23 6.44
C ILE A 269 4.14 20.18 6.21
N GLU A 270 3.16 19.77 5.40
CA GLU A 270 1.98 20.58 5.07
C GLU A 270 1.14 20.87 6.33
N GLU A 271 0.80 19.82 7.08
CA GLU A 271 0.04 19.95 8.32
C GLU A 271 0.78 20.79 9.37
N PHE A 272 2.10 20.58 9.50
CA PHE A 272 2.92 21.35 10.41
C PHE A 272 3.00 22.82 10.02
N LEU A 273 3.13 23.11 8.72
CA LEU A 273 3.20 24.49 8.24
C LEU A 273 1.87 25.22 8.40
N ALA A 274 0.75 24.56 8.09
CA ALA A 274 -0.58 25.10 8.35
C ALA A 274 -0.75 25.42 9.85
N LYS A 275 -0.36 24.49 10.72
CA LYS A 275 -0.38 24.69 12.16
C LYS A 275 0.54 25.83 12.62
N ALA A 276 1.73 25.96 12.05
CA ALA A 276 2.67 27.04 12.39
C ALA A 276 2.16 28.42 11.99
N LYS A 277 1.32 28.49 10.96
CA LYS A 277 0.65 29.71 10.50
C LYS A 277 -0.54 30.08 11.38
N GLU A 278 -1.38 29.11 11.72
CA GLU A 278 -2.64 29.33 12.44
C GLU A 278 -2.49 29.35 13.96
N LYS A 279 -1.60 28.51 14.50
CA LYS A 279 -1.41 28.27 15.94
C LYS A 279 0.07 28.25 16.30
N PRO A 280 0.77 29.40 16.13
CA PRO A 280 2.21 29.48 16.33
C PRO A 280 2.67 29.04 17.72
N ASP A 281 1.89 29.32 18.77
CA ASP A 281 2.23 28.97 20.15
C ASP A 281 2.24 27.46 20.44
N GLU A 282 1.63 26.65 19.57
CA GLU A 282 1.65 25.19 19.67
C GLU A 282 2.90 24.55 19.04
N ILE A 283 3.71 25.35 18.33
CA ILE A 283 4.94 24.88 17.71
C ILE A 283 6.07 24.91 18.74
N LYS A 284 6.62 23.74 19.04
CA LYS A 284 7.73 23.59 19.98
C LYS A 284 9.07 23.80 19.29
N ASP A 285 10.12 23.91 20.08
CA ASP A 285 11.50 23.86 19.56
C ASP A 285 11.78 22.50 18.88
N PRO A 286 12.54 22.44 17.77
CA PRO A 286 12.97 21.18 17.18
C PRO A 286 13.56 20.19 18.19
N SER A 287 14.26 20.65 19.23
CA SER A 287 14.85 19.79 20.26
C SER A 287 13.81 19.08 21.13
N GLU A 288 12.56 19.57 21.16
CA GLU A 288 11.46 18.94 21.89
C GLU A 288 10.84 17.76 21.13
N TYR A 289 11.14 17.62 19.83
CA TYR A 289 10.68 16.52 18.99
C TYR A 289 11.68 15.37 19.00
N ILE A 290 11.99 14.90 20.21
CA ILE A 290 12.84 13.74 20.46
C ILE A 290 12.03 12.73 21.27
N LYS A 291 12.15 11.45 20.92
CA LYS A 291 11.57 10.36 21.71
C LYS A 291 12.27 10.33 23.07
N LYS A 292 11.48 10.48 24.13
CA LYS A 292 11.95 10.31 25.51
C LYS A 292 12.01 8.83 25.88
#